data_AF-A0A2J8AAL9-F1
#
_entry.id   AF-A0A2J8AAL9-F1
#
_cell.length_a   1.000
_cell.length_b   1.000
_cell.length_c   1.000
_cell.angle_alpha   90.00
_cell.angle_beta   90.00
_cell.angle_gamma   90.00
#
_symmetry.space_group_name_H-M   'P 1'
#
loop_
_entity.id
_entity.type
_entity.pdbx_description
1 polymer ?
#
loop_
_entity_poly.entity_id
_entity_poly.type
_entity_poly.pdbx_seq_one_letter_code
_entity_poly.pdbx_strand_id
1 'polypeptide(L)'
;RGEDSVIAGIEERIAEWTHVPPENGEPMQILRYVDGQKYDAHWDWFDDPVHHAAYLTEGNRYATVLLYLSEVEGGGETNLPLADPIDAAAQVIEAPSECAAHMGISVKPHKGDALLFFDMDIAGAKGDRKALHASCPTLKGMKWTATKWLHNKSYMGRFDPLRQAGRCEDEAPDCAARVAAGGCTTDMDALIGRGGVCRKSCDDCVSCPSGDILCARRNMRSLVRERAAGLGREGAGVGAGPGAAPGTGVH
;
A
#
# COMPACT_ATOMS: atom_id res chain seq x y z
N ARG A 1 1.00 -11.92 3.36
CA ARG A 1 0.34 -10.72 3.91
C ARG A 1 0.99 -10.35 5.22
N GLY A 2 1.25 -9.06 5.42
CA GLY A 2 1.78 -8.39 6.61
C GLY A 2 3.02 -8.99 7.24
N GLU A 3 3.78 -9.84 6.54
CA GLU A 3 4.89 -10.66 7.07
C GLU A 3 5.65 -9.97 8.21
N ASP A 4 6.03 -8.74 7.87
CA ASP A 4 6.51 -7.60 8.61
C ASP A 4 5.60 -6.56 9.28
N SER A 5 6.05 -5.82 10.31
CA SER A 5 5.41 -4.54 10.68
C SER A 5 5.56 -3.46 9.59
N VAL A 6 6.66 -3.44 8.85
CA VAL A 6 6.87 -2.56 7.69
C VAL A 6 5.96 -2.97 6.55
N ILE A 7 5.91 -4.27 6.25
CA ILE A 7 5.04 -4.81 5.20
C ILE A 7 3.56 -4.57 5.51
N ALA A 8 3.13 -4.76 6.76
CA ALA A 8 1.78 -4.44 7.19
C ALA A 8 1.45 -2.96 6.98
N GLY A 9 2.33 -2.05 7.38
CA GLY A 9 2.13 -0.61 7.17
C GLY A 9 2.08 -0.20 5.68
N ILE A 10 2.78 -0.92 4.80
CA ILE A 10 2.65 -0.72 3.34
C ILE A 10 1.29 -1.21 2.86
N GLU A 11 0.87 -2.42 3.24
CA GLU A 11 -0.43 -2.99 2.85
C GLU A 11 -1.61 -2.15 3.35
N GLU A 12 -1.50 -1.54 4.52
CA GLU A 12 -2.49 -0.59 5.05
C GLU A 12 -2.58 0.69 4.22
N ARG A 13 -1.45 1.31 3.88
CA ARG A 13 -1.45 2.50 3.02
C ARG A 13 -2.04 2.20 1.64
N ILE A 14 -1.75 1.03 1.09
CA ILE A 14 -2.36 0.57 -0.16
C ILE A 14 -3.88 0.42 0.01
N ALA A 15 -4.34 -0.21 1.10
CA ALA A 15 -5.76 -0.39 1.36
C ALA A 15 -6.51 0.94 1.54
N GLU A 16 -5.86 1.94 2.13
CA GLU A 16 -6.41 3.28 2.28
C GLU A 16 -6.50 4.03 0.94
N TRP A 17 -5.45 3.96 0.13
CA TRP A 17 -5.39 4.62 -1.17
C TRP A 17 -6.37 4.01 -2.17
N THR A 18 -6.45 2.68 -2.21
CA THR A 18 -7.29 1.95 -3.18
C THR A 18 -8.73 1.76 -2.69
N HIS A 19 -8.98 2.03 -1.41
CA HIS A 19 -10.21 1.67 -0.70
C HIS A 19 -10.53 0.16 -0.66
N VAL A 20 -9.62 -0.70 -1.13
CA VAL A 20 -9.78 -2.16 -1.11
C VAL A 20 -9.24 -2.72 0.22
N PRO A 21 -9.98 -3.56 0.95
CA PRO A 21 -9.52 -4.12 2.22
C PRO A 21 -8.25 -4.99 2.09
N PRO A 22 -7.34 -5.02 3.10
CA PRO A 22 -6.10 -5.80 3.06
C PRO A 22 -6.30 -7.31 2.80
N GLU A 23 -7.44 -7.89 3.19
CA GLU A 23 -7.80 -9.28 2.96
C GLU A 23 -7.98 -9.65 1.49
N ASN A 24 -8.26 -8.67 0.65
CA ASN A 24 -8.36 -8.88 -0.78
C ASN A 24 -6.97 -9.00 -1.42
N GLY A 25 -5.91 -8.61 -0.71
CA GLY A 25 -4.57 -8.60 -1.25
C GLY A 25 -3.87 -9.97 -1.23
N GLU A 26 -3.22 -10.33 -2.33
CA GLU A 26 -2.20 -11.39 -2.37
C GLU A 26 -0.95 -10.98 -1.58
N PRO A 27 -0.03 -11.90 -1.20
CA PRO A 27 1.31 -11.52 -0.77
C PRO A 27 2.01 -10.64 -1.82
N MET A 28 2.78 -9.63 -1.39
CA MET A 28 3.55 -8.80 -2.34
C MET A 28 4.59 -9.64 -3.07
N GLN A 29 4.67 -9.47 -4.39
CA GLN A 29 5.69 -10.11 -5.22
C GLN A 29 6.82 -9.12 -5.52
N ILE A 30 8.05 -9.49 -5.17
CA ILE A 30 9.24 -8.71 -5.49
C ILE A 30 9.86 -9.22 -6.79
N LEU A 31 10.14 -8.31 -7.72
CA LEU A 31 10.76 -8.63 -9.01
C LEU A 31 12.00 -7.77 -9.23
N ARG A 32 12.98 -8.34 -9.95
CA ARG A 32 14.24 -7.68 -10.31
C ARG A 32 14.52 -7.88 -11.79
N TYR A 33 14.80 -6.79 -12.50
CA TYR A 33 15.18 -6.78 -13.91
C TYR A 33 16.53 -6.09 -14.10
N VAL A 34 17.40 -6.71 -14.89
CA VAL A 34 18.73 -6.21 -15.29
C VAL A 34 19.01 -6.56 -16.75
N ASP A 35 20.01 -5.93 -17.37
CA ASP A 35 20.60 -6.36 -18.64
C ASP A 35 19.59 -6.66 -19.78
N GLY A 36 18.61 -5.77 -19.97
CA GLY A 36 17.59 -5.88 -21.02
C GLY A 36 16.42 -6.79 -20.67
N GLN A 37 16.37 -7.37 -19.47
CA GLN A 37 15.21 -8.14 -19.01
C GLN A 37 13.93 -7.30 -19.06
N LYS A 38 12.84 -7.97 -19.42
CA LYS A 38 11.52 -7.39 -19.65
C LYS A 38 10.43 -8.33 -19.15
N TYR A 39 9.18 -7.87 -19.20
CA TYR A 39 8.01 -8.71 -19.08
C TYR A 39 7.03 -8.36 -20.18
N ASP A 40 6.62 -9.35 -20.97
CA ASP A 40 5.77 -9.14 -22.13
C ASP A 40 4.36 -8.67 -21.74
N ALA A 41 3.66 -8.09 -22.71
CA ALA A 41 2.33 -7.53 -22.49
C ALA A 41 1.34 -8.61 -22.02
N HIS A 42 0.67 -8.36 -20.90
CA HIS A 42 -0.27 -9.29 -20.29
C HIS A 42 -1.37 -8.54 -19.50
N TRP A 43 -2.38 -9.29 -19.09
CA TRP A 43 -3.37 -8.85 -18.11
C TRP A 43 -3.10 -9.56 -16.80
N ASP A 44 -3.32 -8.87 -15.68
CA ASP A 44 -3.23 -9.51 -14.37
C ASP A 44 -4.51 -10.26 -13.99
N TRP A 45 -5.66 -9.87 -14.54
CA TRP A 45 -6.92 -10.60 -14.33
C TRP A 45 -6.97 -11.93 -15.11
N PHE A 46 -7.72 -12.89 -14.56
CA PHE A 46 -7.92 -14.23 -15.14
C PHE A 46 -9.13 -14.26 -16.06
N ASP A 47 -8.99 -14.86 -17.25
CA ASP A 47 -10.05 -14.92 -18.27
C ASP A 47 -11.00 -16.10 -18.10
N ASP A 48 -10.56 -17.18 -17.45
CA ASP A 48 -11.33 -18.42 -17.36
C ASP A 48 -11.41 -19.00 -15.92
N PRO A 49 -12.63 -19.12 -15.34
CA PRO A 49 -12.84 -19.81 -14.08
C PRO A 49 -12.51 -21.32 -14.10
N VAL A 50 -12.37 -21.94 -15.28
CA VAL A 50 -12.04 -23.37 -15.43
C VAL A 50 -10.56 -23.66 -15.15
N HIS A 51 -9.66 -22.75 -15.53
CA HIS A 51 -8.21 -22.92 -15.34
C HIS A 51 -7.71 -22.36 -14.00
N HIS A 52 -8.49 -21.48 -13.37
CA HIS A 52 -8.26 -20.99 -12.02
C HIS A 52 -9.41 -21.45 -11.12
N ALA A 53 -9.39 -22.70 -10.64
CA ALA A 53 -10.39 -23.22 -9.71
C ALA A 53 -10.55 -22.34 -8.45
N ALA A 54 -9.48 -21.62 -8.07
CA ALA A 54 -9.46 -20.61 -7.04
C ALA A 54 -10.36 -19.38 -7.33
N TYR A 55 -10.71 -19.09 -8.59
CA TYR A 55 -11.58 -17.99 -9.00
C TYR A 55 -12.93 -18.02 -8.26
N LEU A 56 -13.48 -19.21 -8.05
CA LEU A 56 -14.76 -19.37 -7.34
C LEU A 56 -14.64 -19.02 -5.85
N THR A 57 -13.46 -19.20 -5.25
CA THR A 57 -13.22 -19.04 -3.81
C THR A 57 -12.48 -17.75 -3.43
N GLU A 58 -11.67 -17.22 -4.34
CA GLU A 58 -10.73 -16.10 -4.13
C GLU A 58 -11.04 -14.90 -5.03
N GLY A 59 -11.98 -15.05 -5.98
CA GLY A 59 -12.33 -14.00 -6.92
C GLY A 59 -11.26 -13.79 -8.00
N ASN A 60 -11.25 -12.61 -8.60
CA ASN A 60 -10.29 -12.19 -9.61
C ASN A 60 -9.56 -10.94 -9.15
N ARG A 61 -8.39 -10.66 -9.74
CA ARG A 61 -7.61 -9.45 -9.48
C ARG A 61 -8.37 -8.25 -10.05
N TYR A 62 -8.82 -7.40 -9.15
CA TYR A 62 -9.59 -6.19 -9.40
C TYR A 62 -8.69 -5.01 -9.73
N ALA A 63 -7.56 -4.90 -9.03
CA ALA A 63 -6.60 -3.83 -9.20
C ALA A 63 -5.19 -4.29 -8.87
N THR A 64 -4.23 -3.58 -9.47
CA THR A 64 -2.80 -3.80 -9.28
C THR A 64 -2.14 -2.52 -8.80
N VAL A 65 -1.39 -2.63 -7.70
CA VAL A 65 -0.47 -1.59 -7.24
C VAL A 65 0.96 -2.05 -7.48
N LEU A 66 1.66 -1.35 -8.37
CA LEU A 66 3.06 -1.58 -8.71
C LEU A 66 3.94 -0.51 -8.05
N LEU A 67 4.74 -0.90 -7.07
CA LEU A 67 5.69 -0.03 -6.38
C LEU A 67 7.06 -0.09 -7.07
N TYR A 68 7.65 1.06 -7.36
CA TYR A 68 9.02 1.16 -7.88
C TYR A 68 10.00 1.29 -6.71
N LEU A 69 10.86 0.29 -6.52
CA LEU A 69 11.77 0.20 -5.37
C LEU A 69 13.18 0.73 -5.68
N SER A 70 13.49 0.98 -6.95
CA SER A 70 14.77 1.52 -7.40
C SER A 70 14.57 2.58 -8.48
N GLU A 71 15.57 3.44 -8.60
CA GLU A 71 15.69 4.37 -9.71
C GLU A 71 16.27 3.62 -10.91
N VAL A 72 15.72 3.82 -12.11
CA VAL A 72 16.21 3.17 -13.33
C VAL A 72 16.81 4.21 -14.26
N GLU A 73 18.05 3.98 -14.67
CA GLU A 73 18.81 4.94 -15.48
C GLU A 73 18.36 4.98 -16.94
N GLY A 74 17.84 3.86 -17.46
CA GLY A 74 17.36 3.77 -18.83
C GLY A 74 16.46 2.57 -19.08
N GLY A 75 15.36 2.80 -19.82
CA GLY A 75 14.33 1.80 -20.05
C GLY A 75 13.54 1.47 -18.79
N GLY A 76 12.98 0.26 -18.73
CA GLY A 76 12.26 -0.25 -17.56
C GLY A 76 10.90 0.40 -17.32
N GLU A 77 10.37 1.18 -18.27
CA GLU A 77 9.05 1.79 -18.17
C GLU A 77 7.96 0.73 -18.03
N THR A 78 6.87 1.08 -17.36
CA THR A 78 5.63 0.29 -17.40
C THR A 78 4.75 0.87 -18.49
N ASN A 79 4.55 0.13 -19.58
CA ASN A 79 3.77 0.57 -20.74
C ASN A 79 2.38 -0.07 -20.70
N LEU A 80 1.33 0.74 -20.90
CA LEU A 80 -0.06 0.36 -21.02
C LEU A 80 -0.54 0.69 -22.45
N PRO A 81 -0.31 -0.20 -23.43
CA PRO A 81 -0.43 0.15 -24.85
C PRO A 81 -1.86 0.44 -25.33
N LEU A 82 -2.86 0.03 -24.54
CA LEU A 82 -4.28 0.21 -24.85
C LEU A 82 -4.96 1.25 -23.96
N ALA A 83 -4.20 1.90 -23.06
CA ALA A 83 -4.73 2.94 -22.20
C ALA A 83 -4.83 4.29 -22.93
N ASP A 84 -5.92 5.01 -22.70
CA ASP A 84 -6.13 6.34 -23.26
C ASP A 84 -5.70 7.40 -22.23
N PRO A 85 -4.82 8.35 -22.60
CA PRO A 85 -4.45 9.44 -21.70
C PRO A 85 -5.63 10.39 -21.48
N ILE A 86 -5.90 10.72 -20.21
CA ILE A 86 -6.86 11.78 -19.86
C ILE A 86 -6.30 13.15 -20.30
N ASP A 87 -5.01 13.36 -20.06
CA ASP A 87 -4.24 14.51 -20.53
C ASP A 87 -2.99 14.02 -21.25
N ALA A 88 -3.02 14.08 -22.58
CA ALA A 88 -1.90 13.65 -23.42
C ALA A 88 -0.65 14.50 -23.22
N ALA A 89 -0.78 15.78 -22.86
CA ALA A 89 0.37 16.65 -22.59
C ALA A 89 1.11 16.24 -21.31
N ALA A 90 0.38 15.68 -20.33
CA ALA A 90 0.97 15.16 -19.10
C ALA A 90 1.65 13.79 -19.26
N GLN A 91 1.48 13.11 -20.40
CA GLN A 91 2.09 11.79 -20.66
C GLN A 91 3.40 11.85 -21.44
N VAL A 92 4.01 13.03 -21.57
CA VAL A 92 5.33 13.18 -22.19
C VAL A 92 6.39 12.74 -21.19
N ILE A 93 6.96 11.57 -21.43
CA ILE A 93 8.11 11.06 -20.66
C ILE A 93 9.43 11.46 -21.31
N GLU A 94 10.41 11.84 -20.48
CA GLU A 94 11.74 12.24 -20.96
C GLU A 94 12.59 11.02 -21.35
N ALA A 95 13.14 11.07 -22.55
CA ALA A 95 14.01 10.05 -23.14
C ALA A 95 13.40 8.62 -23.05
N PRO A 96 12.20 8.41 -23.65
CA PRO A 96 11.56 7.10 -23.63
C PRO A 96 12.39 6.04 -24.35
N SER A 97 12.37 4.81 -23.85
CA SER A 97 12.78 3.67 -24.64
C SER A 97 11.86 3.46 -25.85
N GLU A 98 12.33 2.71 -26.85
CA GLU A 98 11.51 2.36 -28.03
C GLU A 98 10.19 1.68 -27.62
N CYS A 99 10.26 0.80 -26.62
CA CYS A 99 9.08 0.14 -26.04
C CYS A 99 8.10 1.15 -25.42
N ALA A 100 8.59 2.14 -24.68
CA ALA A 100 7.76 3.12 -24.00
C ALA A 100 7.20 4.20 -24.93
N ALA A 101 7.87 4.45 -26.05
CA ALA A 101 7.42 5.36 -27.11
C ALA A 101 6.30 4.76 -27.98
N HIS A 102 5.97 3.47 -27.81
CA HIS A 102 4.80 2.87 -28.42
C HIS A 102 3.50 3.44 -27.82
N MET A 103 2.38 3.21 -28.52
CA MET A 103 1.05 3.76 -28.22
C MET A 103 0.64 3.65 -26.75
N GLY A 104 -0.35 4.45 -26.36
CA GLY A 104 -0.97 4.41 -25.02
C GLY A 104 -0.26 5.29 -24.00
N ILE A 105 -0.11 4.76 -22.78
CA ILE A 105 0.52 5.46 -21.65
C ILE A 105 1.77 4.70 -21.20
N SER A 106 2.83 5.42 -20.87
CA SER A 106 4.05 4.84 -20.30
C SER A 106 4.46 5.58 -19.04
N VAL A 107 4.84 4.82 -18.00
CA VAL A 107 5.26 5.36 -16.71
C VAL A 107 6.72 5.01 -16.48
N LYS A 108 7.55 6.05 -16.26
CA LYS A 108 8.95 5.87 -15.91
C LYS A 108 9.09 5.45 -14.45
N PRO A 109 9.89 4.43 -14.13
CA PRO A 109 10.10 3.99 -12.75
C PRO A 109 10.99 4.98 -11.99
N HIS A 110 10.41 5.62 -10.97
CA HIS A 110 11.11 6.45 -10.00
C HIS A 110 11.01 5.83 -8.61
N LYS A 111 12.12 5.80 -7.87
CA LYS A 111 12.14 5.14 -6.56
C LYS A 111 11.15 5.78 -5.59
N GLY A 112 10.25 4.96 -5.06
CA GLY A 112 9.23 5.37 -4.10
C GLY A 112 7.86 5.66 -4.72
N ASP A 113 7.79 5.80 -6.04
CA ASP A 113 6.52 5.98 -6.75
C ASP A 113 5.72 4.67 -6.79
N ALA A 114 4.41 4.82 -6.89
CA ALA A 114 3.45 3.73 -7.00
C ALA A 114 2.51 3.98 -8.18
N LEU A 115 2.33 2.97 -9.03
CA LEU A 115 1.34 2.96 -10.10
C LEU A 115 0.15 2.10 -9.69
N LEU A 116 -1.05 2.67 -9.74
CA LEU A 116 -2.31 1.95 -9.57
C LEU A 116 -3.04 1.92 -10.92
N PHE A 117 -3.47 0.73 -11.32
CA PHE A 117 -4.44 0.55 -12.40
C PHE A 117 -5.46 -0.53 -12.02
N PHE A 118 -6.66 -0.41 -12.58
CA PHE A 118 -7.74 -1.36 -12.34
C PHE A 118 -7.73 -2.39 -13.46
N ASP A 119 -7.69 -3.65 -13.06
CA ASP A 119 -7.68 -4.82 -13.94
C ASP A 119 -9.09 -5.21 -14.39
N MET A 120 -10.11 -4.71 -13.70
CA MET A 120 -11.52 -4.99 -13.99
C MET A 120 -12.32 -3.71 -14.16
N ASP A 121 -13.53 -3.85 -14.70
CA ASP A 121 -14.52 -2.80 -14.69
C ASP A 121 -14.89 -2.36 -13.25
N ILE A 122 -15.54 -1.21 -13.14
CA ILE A 122 -15.91 -0.63 -11.83
C ILE A 122 -16.78 -1.57 -10.97
N ALA A 123 -17.54 -2.45 -11.62
CA ALA A 123 -18.39 -3.44 -10.96
C ALA A 123 -17.61 -4.67 -10.47
N GLY A 124 -16.33 -4.82 -10.84
CA GLY A 124 -15.52 -6.00 -10.57
C GLY A 124 -16.08 -7.26 -11.23
N ALA A 125 -16.80 -7.11 -12.34
CA ALA A 125 -17.53 -8.18 -13.02
C ALA A 125 -16.78 -8.71 -14.25
N LYS A 126 -16.03 -7.85 -14.95
CA LYS A 126 -15.29 -8.21 -16.17
C LYS A 126 -13.90 -7.62 -16.15
N GLY A 127 -12.92 -8.37 -16.67
CA GLY A 127 -11.58 -7.85 -16.91
C GLY A 127 -11.57 -6.71 -17.93
N ASP A 128 -10.81 -5.66 -17.64
CA ASP A 128 -10.60 -4.53 -18.54
C ASP A 128 -9.47 -4.87 -19.53
N ARG A 129 -9.77 -4.77 -20.82
CA ARG A 129 -8.79 -5.00 -21.89
C ARG A 129 -7.75 -3.89 -21.95
N LYS A 130 -8.08 -2.67 -21.51
CA LYS A 130 -7.16 -1.53 -21.48
C LYS A 130 -6.09 -1.64 -20.39
N ALA A 131 -6.28 -2.54 -19.42
CA ALA A 131 -5.27 -2.88 -18.41
C ALA A 131 -4.14 -3.77 -18.95
N LEU A 132 -4.10 -4.05 -20.26
CA LEU A 132 -2.95 -4.70 -20.89
C LEU A 132 -1.71 -3.85 -20.57
N HIS A 133 -0.69 -4.49 -20.00
CA HIS A 133 0.51 -3.79 -19.60
C HIS A 133 1.76 -4.65 -19.73
N ALA A 134 2.92 -4.01 -19.84
CA ALA A 134 4.22 -4.63 -19.99
C ALA A 134 5.26 -3.91 -19.14
N SER A 135 6.33 -4.62 -18.77
CA SER A 135 7.56 -3.99 -18.31
C SER A 135 8.53 -3.91 -19.49
N CYS A 136 8.79 -2.71 -19.97
CA CYS A 136 9.78 -2.48 -21.02
C CYS A 136 11.18 -2.97 -20.59
N PRO A 137 12.06 -3.30 -21.55
CA PRO A 137 13.43 -3.73 -21.26
C PRO A 137 14.16 -2.76 -20.34
N THR A 138 14.78 -3.27 -19.27
CA THR A 138 15.67 -2.46 -18.41
C THR A 138 17.03 -2.34 -19.08
N LEU A 139 17.28 -1.21 -19.76
CA LEU A 139 18.45 -1.03 -20.62
C LEU A 139 19.69 -0.57 -19.85
N LYS A 140 19.51 0.18 -18.76
CA LYS A 140 20.61 0.68 -17.93
C LYS A 140 20.21 0.73 -16.46
N GLY A 141 21.11 0.25 -15.60
CA GLY A 141 20.88 0.14 -14.16
C GLY A 141 20.11 -1.14 -13.80
N MET A 142 19.30 -1.07 -12.74
CA MET A 142 18.48 -2.19 -12.29
C MET A 142 17.10 -1.71 -11.84
N LYS A 143 16.06 -2.46 -12.23
CA LYS A 143 14.68 -2.21 -11.82
C LYS A 143 14.28 -3.21 -10.75
N TRP A 144 13.88 -2.72 -9.59
CA TRP A 144 13.21 -3.48 -8.55
C TRP A 144 11.77 -3.00 -8.42
N THR A 145 10.83 -3.94 -8.37
CA THR A 145 9.41 -3.64 -8.14
C THR A 145 8.83 -4.52 -7.06
N ALA A 146 7.81 -4.00 -6.37
CA ALA A 146 6.89 -4.81 -5.57
C ALA A 146 5.49 -4.69 -6.18
N THR A 147 4.91 -5.82 -6.58
CA THR A 147 3.54 -5.88 -7.09
C THR A 147 2.60 -6.34 -5.99
N LYS A 148 1.49 -5.63 -5.82
CA LYS A 148 0.40 -5.98 -4.92
C LYS A 148 -0.87 -6.12 -5.73
N TRP A 149 -1.32 -7.36 -5.89
CA TRP A 149 -2.61 -7.68 -6.49
C TRP A 149 -3.72 -7.64 -5.46
N LEU A 150 -4.83 -7.00 -5.82
CA LEU A 150 -6.00 -6.80 -4.99
C LEU A 150 -7.20 -7.46 -5.65
N HIS A 151 -7.83 -8.40 -4.98
CA HIS A 151 -8.97 -9.15 -5.51
C HIS A 151 -10.30 -8.39 -5.35
N ASN A 152 -11.30 -8.74 -6.16
CA ASN A 152 -12.69 -8.25 -6.00
C ASN A 152 -13.43 -8.89 -4.82
N LYS A 153 -12.81 -9.87 -4.13
CA LYS A 153 -13.29 -10.56 -2.93
C LYS A 153 -12.11 -10.83 -1.99
N SER A 154 -12.39 -11.32 -0.78
CA SER A 154 -11.33 -11.75 0.12
C SER A 154 -10.49 -12.87 -0.52
N TYR A 155 -9.19 -12.66 -0.57
CA TYR A 155 -8.22 -13.63 -1.06
C TYR A 155 -7.95 -14.69 0.03
N MET A 156 -8.19 -15.95 -0.31
CA MET A 156 -8.12 -17.15 0.55
C MET A 156 -9.17 -17.31 1.66
N GLY A 157 -10.24 -16.51 1.69
CA GLY A 157 -11.53 -16.79 2.33
C GLY A 157 -11.61 -17.18 3.83
N ARG A 158 -10.49 -17.28 4.56
CA ARG A 158 -10.44 -17.73 5.96
C ARG A 158 -9.90 -16.67 6.92
N PHE A 159 -9.28 -15.62 6.41
CA PHE A 159 -8.68 -14.56 7.20
C PHE A 159 -9.43 -13.26 6.93
N ASP A 160 -10.21 -12.83 7.92
CA ASP A 160 -10.91 -11.55 7.94
C ASP A 160 -10.16 -10.61 8.93
N PRO A 161 -9.22 -9.79 8.44
CA PRO A 161 -8.44 -8.87 9.24
C PRO A 161 -9.30 -7.77 9.84
N LEU A 162 -10.42 -7.39 9.21
CA LEU A 162 -11.34 -6.40 9.79
C LEU A 162 -12.07 -6.99 11.00
N ARG A 163 -12.55 -8.22 10.91
CA ARG A 163 -13.15 -8.92 12.05
C ARG A 163 -12.14 -9.17 13.15
N GLN A 164 -10.89 -9.53 12.81
CA GLN A 164 -9.84 -9.69 13.81
C GLN A 164 -9.44 -8.34 14.44
N ALA A 165 -9.32 -7.28 13.65
CA ALA A 165 -9.03 -5.94 14.16
C ALA A 165 -10.18 -5.39 15.01
N GLY A 166 -11.44 -5.69 14.69
CA GLY A 166 -12.59 -5.32 15.51
C GLY A 166 -12.61 -5.99 16.90
N ARG A 167 -11.90 -7.11 17.07
CA ARG A 167 -11.70 -7.74 18.38
C ARG A 167 -10.59 -7.00 19.14
N CYS A 168 -11.00 -6.18 20.10
CA CYS A 168 -10.09 -5.50 21.02
C CYS A 168 -10.11 -6.18 22.39
N GLU A 169 -9.30 -7.23 22.54
CA GLU A 169 -9.22 -8.08 23.72
C GLU A 169 -7.74 -8.37 24.04
N ASP A 170 -7.48 -8.80 25.29
CA ASP A 170 -6.17 -9.34 25.68
C ASP A 170 -6.21 -10.86 25.57
N GLU A 171 -5.18 -11.44 24.96
CA GLU A 171 -5.02 -12.88 24.76
C GLU A 171 -4.14 -13.51 25.85
N ALA A 172 -3.30 -12.73 26.52
CA ALA A 172 -2.44 -13.20 27.62
C ALA A 172 -2.96 -12.77 29.00
N PRO A 173 -2.87 -13.67 30.01
CA PRO A 173 -3.41 -13.39 31.34
C PRO A 173 -2.56 -12.38 32.15
N ASP A 174 -1.31 -12.15 31.76
CA ASP A 174 -0.34 -11.30 32.47
C ASP A 174 -0.21 -9.89 31.89
N CYS A 175 -1.11 -9.49 30.97
CA CYS A 175 -1.04 -8.20 30.30
C CYS A 175 -0.99 -7.02 31.27
N ALA A 176 -1.79 -7.01 32.34
CA ALA A 176 -1.76 -5.94 33.34
C ALA A 176 -0.37 -5.74 33.97
N ALA A 177 0.34 -6.84 34.27
CA ALA A 177 1.68 -6.78 34.83
C ALA A 177 2.71 -6.28 33.81
N ARG A 178 2.61 -6.75 32.56
CA ARG A 178 3.50 -6.33 31.46
C ARG A 178 3.30 -4.86 31.10
N VAL A 179 2.07 -4.36 31.12
CA VAL A 179 1.75 -2.93 30.95
C VAL A 179 2.31 -2.11 32.11
N ALA A 180 2.13 -2.56 33.35
CA ALA A 180 2.69 -1.88 34.53
C ALA A 180 4.23 -1.80 34.51
N ALA A 181 4.89 -2.76 33.85
CA ALA A 181 6.33 -2.75 33.61
C ALA A 181 6.78 -1.85 32.42
N GLY A 182 5.86 -1.14 31.77
CA GLY A 182 6.16 -0.26 30.63
C GLY A 182 6.19 -0.97 29.27
N GLY A 183 5.76 -2.24 29.20
CA GLY A 183 5.86 -3.09 28.01
C GLY A 183 5.22 -2.50 26.75
N CYS A 184 4.17 -1.68 26.89
CA CYS A 184 3.52 -0.97 25.77
C CYS A 184 4.36 0.16 25.18
N THR A 185 5.64 0.27 25.55
CA THR A 185 6.62 1.18 24.93
C THR A 185 7.97 0.49 24.75
N THR A 186 8.36 -0.38 25.67
CA THR A 186 9.66 -1.05 25.67
C THR A 186 9.66 -2.43 25.00
N ASP A 187 8.49 -3.06 24.86
CA ASP A 187 8.30 -4.41 24.28
C ASP A 187 7.10 -4.40 23.31
N MET A 188 7.11 -3.40 22.44
CA MET A 188 6.01 -3.10 21.52
C MET A 188 5.63 -4.28 20.64
N ASP A 189 6.61 -5.03 20.14
CA ASP A 189 6.34 -6.12 19.20
C ASP A 189 5.62 -7.29 19.88
N ALA A 190 5.94 -7.60 21.13
CA ALA A 190 5.31 -8.71 21.86
C ALA A 190 3.98 -8.35 22.52
N LEU A 191 3.70 -7.07 22.81
CA LEU A 191 2.42 -6.65 23.40
C LEU A 191 1.41 -6.18 22.36
N ILE A 192 1.85 -5.44 21.34
CA ILE A 192 0.96 -4.77 20.36
C ILE A 192 1.40 -4.93 18.90
N GLY A 193 2.45 -5.71 18.64
CA GLY A 193 2.91 -6.02 17.29
C GLY A 193 2.08 -7.10 16.60
N ARG A 194 2.66 -7.70 15.57
CA ARG A 194 2.01 -8.76 14.78
C ARG A 194 1.95 -10.07 15.57
N GLY A 195 0.93 -10.22 16.39
CA GLY A 195 0.84 -11.28 17.42
C GLY A 195 0.98 -10.75 18.84
N GLY A 196 0.92 -9.44 19.01
CA GLY A 196 0.80 -8.80 20.30
C GLY A 196 -0.46 -9.26 21.03
N VAL A 197 -0.28 -9.74 22.26
CA VAL A 197 -1.33 -10.39 23.05
C VAL A 197 -2.01 -9.45 24.04
N CYS A 198 -1.60 -8.18 24.12
CA CYS A 198 -2.03 -7.23 25.15
C CYS A 198 -2.57 -5.93 24.59
N ARG A 199 -3.19 -5.97 23.41
CA ARG A 199 -3.63 -4.77 22.69
C ARG A 199 -4.66 -3.95 23.47
N LYS A 200 -5.60 -4.62 24.16
CA LYS A 200 -6.61 -3.93 24.97
C LYS A 200 -5.98 -3.27 26.19
N SER A 201 -5.16 -4.00 26.95
CA SER A 201 -4.46 -3.44 28.12
C SER A 201 -3.49 -2.31 27.77
N CYS A 202 -2.92 -2.32 26.56
CA CYS A 202 -2.07 -1.23 26.06
C CYS A 202 -2.84 -0.05 25.45
N ASP A 203 -4.18 -0.04 25.50
CA ASP A 203 -5.03 0.93 24.80
C ASP A 203 -4.71 1.03 23.30
N ASP A 204 -4.22 -0.04 22.67
CA ASP A 204 -3.78 -0.05 21.27
C ASP A 204 -4.94 -0.27 20.27
N CYS A 205 -6.11 -0.63 20.77
CA CYS A 205 -7.32 -0.84 20.00
C CYS A 205 -8.55 -0.29 20.74
N VAL A 206 -9.69 -0.20 20.06
CA VAL A 206 -11.00 0.11 20.67
C VAL A 206 -12.02 -0.96 20.32
N SER A 207 -13.02 -1.23 21.17
CA SER A 207 -14.08 -2.17 20.81
C SER A 207 -14.94 -1.59 19.67
N CYS A 208 -14.99 -2.29 18.54
CA CYS A 208 -15.73 -1.84 17.37
C CYS A 208 -17.12 -2.50 17.28
N PRO A 209 -18.18 -1.74 16.97
CA PRO A 209 -19.48 -2.33 16.62
C PRO A 209 -19.35 -3.27 15.42
N SER A 210 -20.17 -4.32 15.38
CA SER A 210 -20.24 -5.24 14.24
C SER A 210 -20.54 -4.48 12.94
N GLY A 211 -19.66 -4.60 11.95
CA GLY A 211 -19.79 -3.93 10.66
C GLY A 211 -19.22 -2.51 10.60
N ASP A 212 -18.67 -1.98 11.68
CA ASP A 212 -17.96 -0.69 11.67
C ASP A 212 -16.55 -0.85 11.05
N ILE A 213 -16.50 -0.74 9.72
CA ILE A 213 -15.27 -0.90 8.93
C ILE A 213 -14.25 0.20 9.27
N LEU A 214 -14.69 1.43 9.58
CA LEU A 214 -13.77 2.52 9.89
C LEU A 214 -13.11 2.30 11.25
N CYS A 215 -13.88 1.84 12.24
CA CYS A 215 -13.34 1.45 13.53
C CYS A 215 -12.38 0.26 13.39
N ALA A 216 -12.77 -0.79 12.65
CA ALA A 216 -11.93 -1.95 12.43
C ALA A 216 -10.61 -1.57 11.72
N ARG A 217 -10.67 -0.69 10.71
CA ARG A 217 -9.47 -0.14 10.04
C ARG A 217 -8.59 0.65 11.00
N ARG A 218 -9.19 1.46 11.88
CA ARG A 218 -8.45 2.16 12.93
C ARG A 218 -7.70 1.18 13.85
N ASN A 219 -8.31 0.05 14.21
CA ASN A 219 -7.66 -0.98 15.01
C ASN A 219 -6.60 -1.80 14.26
N MET A 220 -6.49 -1.70 12.93
CA MET A 220 -5.36 -2.31 12.21
C MET A 220 -4.08 -1.51 12.46
N ARG A 221 -4.22 -0.19 12.59
CA ARG A 221 -3.12 0.70 12.99
C ARG A 221 -2.88 0.62 14.50
N SER A 222 -1.62 0.68 14.92
CA SER A 222 -1.29 0.76 16.35
C SER A 222 -1.60 2.16 16.89
N LEU A 223 -2.64 2.28 17.72
CA LEU A 223 -3.04 3.55 18.33
C LEU A 223 -1.97 4.09 19.29
N VAL A 224 -1.15 3.22 19.88
CA VAL A 224 0.00 3.65 20.69
C VAL A 224 1.07 4.29 19.81
N ARG A 225 1.43 3.66 18.68
CA ARG A 225 2.42 4.22 17.74
C ARG A 225 1.96 5.53 17.11
N GLU A 226 0.67 5.65 16.77
CA GLU A 226 0.09 6.91 16.27
C GLU A 226 0.18 8.04 17.30
N ARG A 227 -0.13 7.77 18.58
CA ARG A 227 0.00 8.76 19.67
C ARG A 227 1.45 9.18 19.89
N ALA A 228 2.39 8.23 19.88
CA ALA A 228 3.82 8.53 20.00
C ALA A 228 4.33 9.41 18.84
N ALA A 229 3.88 9.14 17.61
CA ALA A 229 4.21 9.95 16.44
C ALA A 229 3.57 11.36 16.47
N GLY A 230 2.35 11.49 17.02
CA GLY A 230 1.66 12.76 17.22
C GLY A 230 2.35 13.66 18.25
N LEU A 231 2.77 13.10 19.40
CA LEU A 231 3.51 13.82 20.44
C LEU A 231 4.87 14.34 19.96
N GLY A 232 5.50 13.65 19.00
CA GLY A 232 6.74 14.12 18.37
C GLY A 232 6.59 15.34 17.45
N ARG A 233 5.36 15.65 17.01
CA ARG A 233 5.08 16.82 16.16
C ARG A 233 4.75 18.09 16.97
N GLU A 234 4.21 17.96 18.17
CA GLU A 234 3.91 19.12 19.03
C GLU A 234 5.16 19.74 19.69
N GLY A 235 6.28 19.02 19.73
CA GLY A 235 7.56 19.53 20.24
C GLY A 235 8.39 20.34 19.24
N ALA A 236 7.98 20.42 17.98
CA ALA A 236 8.73 21.07 16.90
C ALA A 236 7.93 22.21 16.26
N GLY A 237 7.64 23.26 17.04
CA GLY A 237 7.25 24.54 16.45
C GLY A 237 6.41 25.45 17.31
N VAL A 238 7.06 26.25 18.17
CA VAL A 238 6.80 27.71 18.28
C VAL A 238 8.09 28.38 18.74
N GLY A 239 9.05 28.55 17.83
CA GLY A 239 10.13 29.53 18.00
C GLY A 239 9.59 30.90 17.60
N ALA A 240 8.93 31.61 18.52
CA ALA A 240 8.50 32.97 18.28
C ALA A 240 9.66 33.95 18.50
N GLY A 241 10.07 34.64 17.43
CA GLY A 241 10.80 35.91 17.52
C GLY A 241 11.43 36.33 16.18
N PRO A 242 11.56 37.63 15.87
CA PRO A 242 11.18 38.81 16.65
C PRO A 242 10.07 39.66 16.00
N GLY A 243 9.32 40.38 16.85
CA GLY A 243 8.35 41.38 16.43
C GLY A 243 9.02 42.59 15.78
N ALA A 244 8.49 43.01 14.64
CA ALA A 244 8.77 44.30 14.04
C ALA A 244 8.15 45.41 14.90
N ALA A 245 8.97 46.35 15.35
CA ALA A 245 8.51 47.58 15.99
C ALA A 245 8.10 48.61 14.91
N PRO A 246 6.95 49.31 15.03
CA PRO A 246 6.65 50.46 14.19
C PRO A 246 7.28 51.73 14.77
N GLY A 247 7.74 52.60 13.88
CA GLY A 247 8.40 53.85 14.23
C GLY A 247 7.47 54.94 14.79
N THR A 248 8.07 55.76 15.64
CA THR A 248 7.75 57.17 15.94
C THR A 248 9.11 57.77 16.33
N GLY A 249 9.61 58.95 15.96
CA GLY A 249 9.07 60.15 15.34
C GLY A 249 9.82 61.33 15.98
N VAL A 250 10.42 62.18 15.14
CA VAL A 250 10.61 63.63 15.36
C VAL A 250 11.78 64.12 16.27
N HIS A 251 12.55 65.05 15.64
CA HIS A 251 13.57 66.01 16.11
C HIS A 251 14.98 65.52 16.41
#